data_AF-A0A8R7REB7-F1
#
_entry.id   AF-A0A8R7REB7-F1
#
_cell.length_a   1.000
_cell.length_b   1.000
_cell.length_c   1.000
_cell.angle_alpha   90.00
_cell.angle_beta   90.00
_cell.angle_gamma   90.00
#
_symmetry.space_group_name_H-M   'P 1'
#
loop_
_entity.id
_entity.type
_entity.pdbx_description
1 polymer ?
#
loop_
_entity_poly.entity_id
_entity_poly.type
_entity_poly.pdbx_seq_one_letter_code
_entity_poly.pdbx_strand_id
1 'polypeptide(L)'
;MALWCENMALPPRVLVAPRPSGANGQGNILLLRHPKLEEETQYLFTDGQLHEFNWFKERYGSWFLGDYVCEDGSVYYCTLVDPIFVLLPLFEAARMSNGKDLGKFRQLDEILYIEGYPGYQHLMSIAGKHMELVCEVKEVANMKFFRLDDSKVLTWMCCKVHSIKELSPN
;
A
#
# COMPACT_ATOMS: atom_id res chain seq x y z
N MET A 1 -4.57 -39.15 12.29
CA MET A 1 -5.11 -37.94 11.64
C MET A 1 -3.92 -37.00 11.55
N ALA A 2 -3.41 -36.72 10.35
CA ALA A 2 -2.21 -35.89 10.21
C ALA A 2 -2.56 -34.46 10.65
N LEU A 3 -1.77 -33.86 11.54
CA LEU A 3 -1.97 -32.45 11.89
C LEU A 3 -1.70 -31.60 10.65
N TRP A 4 -2.57 -30.62 10.39
CA TRP A 4 -2.42 -29.66 9.29
C TRP A 4 -1.09 -28.87 9.36
N CYS A 5 -0.44 -28.84 10.54
CA CYS A 5 0.83 -28.18 10.78
C CYS A 5 2.08 -29.08 10.61
N GLU A 6 1.94 -30.39 10.36
CA GLU A 6 3.08 -31.35 10.32
C GLU A 6 4.13 -31.05 9.23
N ASN A 7 3.76 -30.35 8.17
CA ASN A 7 4.66 -30.01 7.05
C ASN A 7 5.04 -28.52 6.99
N MET A 8 4.74 -27.74 8.03
CA MET A 8 5.08 -26.32 8.04
C MET A 8 6.56 -26.10 8.40
N ALA A 9 7.31 -25.44 7.51
CA ALA A 9 8.70 -25.08 7.75
C ALA A 9 8.89 -23.97 8.81
N LEU A 10 7.82 -23.22 9.12
CA LEU A 10 7.78 -22.12 10.08
C LEU A 10 6.50 -22.20 10.92
N PRO A 11 6.49 -21.71 12.16
CA PRO A 11 5.29 -21.69 12.98
C PRO A 11 4.18 -20.87 12.31
N PRO A 12 2.90 -21.29 12.45
CA PRO A 12 1.78 -20.59 11.85
C PRO A 12 1.60 -19.19 12.46
N ARG A 13 1.23 -18.23 11.62
CA ARG A 13 0.92 -16.84 12.03
C ARG A 13 -0.56 -16.57 11.82
N VAL A 14 -1.16 -15.80 12.75
CA VAL A 14 -2.56 -15.38 12.65
C VAL A 14 -2.63 -14.06 11.90
N LEU A 15 -3.47 -14.02 10.85
CA LEU A 15 -3.71 -12.83 10.04
C LEU A 15 -5.21 -12.52 9.97
N VAL A 16 -5.57 -11.29 10.31
CA VAL A 16 -6.88 -10.71 10.07
C VAL A 16 -6.82 -9.89 8.80
N ALA A 17 -7.39 -10.39 7.71
CA ALA A 17 -7.38 -9.74 6.40
C ALA A 17 -8.81 -9.53 5.87
N PRO A 18 -9.02 -8.52 5.00
CA PRO A 18 -10.27 -8.37 4.28
C PRO A 18 -10.61 -9.64 3.52
N ARG A 19 -11.91 -10.00 3.49
CA ARG A 19 -12.38 -11.16 2.73
C ARG A 19 -12.31 -10.82 1.24
N PRO A 20 -11.60 -11.60 0.42
CA PRO A 20 -11.56 -11.36 -1.01
C PRO A 20 -12.93 -11.61 -1.65
N SER A 21 -13.27 -10.82 -2.66
CA SER A 21 -14.61 -10.80 -3.27
C SER A 21 -14.88 -12.01 -4.18
N GLY A 22 -13.85 -12.75 -4.61
CA GLY A 22 -13.96 -13.90 -5.50
C GLY A 22 -13.69 -15.25 -4.84
N ALA A 23 -14.31 -16.32 -5.35
CA ALA A 23 -14.07 -17.71 -4.90
C ALA A 23 -12.61 -18.18 -5.06
N ASN A 24 -11.85 -17.50 -5.94
CA ASN A 24 -10.40 -17.67 -6.18
C ASN A 24 -9.59 -16.41 -5.84
N GLY A 25 -10.15 -15.47 -5.08
CA GLY A 25 -9.51 -14.18 -4.83
C GLY A 25 -8.25 -14.32 -3.99
N GLN A 26 -7.12 -14.51 -4.66
CA GLN A 26 -5.81 -14.46 -4.05
C GLN A 26 -5.38 -12.99 -3.98
N GLY A 27 -5.27 -12.47 -2.76
CA GLY A 27 -4.57 -11.22 -2.53
C GLY A 27 -3.08 -11.41 -2.80
N ASN A 28 -2.45 -10.44 -3.44
CA ASN A 28 -1.03 -10.46 -3.72
C ASN A 28 -0.28 -9.71 -2.61
N ILE A 29 0.70 -10.36 -2.02
CA ILE A 29 1.64 -9.68 -1.12
C ILE A 29 2.69 -8.98 -1.98
N LEU A 30 2.73 -7.66 -1.89
CA LEU A 30 3.65 -6.80 -2.62
C LEU A 30 4.75 -6.30 -1.69
N LEU A 31 5.98 -6.33 -2.18
CA LEU A 31 7.13 -5.73 -1.51
C LEU A 31 7.36 -4.33 -2.09
N LEU A 32 7.15 -3.30 -1.29
CA LEU A 32 7.24 -1.89 -1.67
C LEU A 32 8.10 -1.12 -0.65
N ARG A 33 8.35 0.17 -0.90
CA ARG A 33 9.03 1.03 0.07
C ARG A 33 8.04 1.76 0.96
N HIS A 34 8.33 1.82 2.26
CA HIS A 34 7.54 2.59 3.22
C HIS A 34 7.61 4.08 2.86
N PRO A 35 6.48 4.79 2.72
CA PRO A 35 6.46 6.12 2.10
C PRO A 35 7.20 7.22 2.88
N LYS A 36 7.48 7.00 4.17
CA LYS A 36 8.23 7.93 5.03
C LYS A 36 9.64 7.47 5.37
N LEU A 37 9.85 6.15 5.45
CA LEU A 37 11.11 5.57 5.94
C LEU A 37 11.98 5.07 4.78
N GLU A 38 11.38 4.90 3.60
CA GLU A 38 11.97 4.30 2.39
C GLU A 38 12.52 2.88 2.57
N GLU A 39 12.29 2.27 3.72
CA GLU A 39 12.61 0.88 4.03
C GLU A 39 11.65 -0.07 3.32
N GLU A 40 12.12 -1.29 3.09
CA GLU A 40 11.33 -2.36 2.51
C GLU A 40 10.19 -2.77 3.45
N THR A 41 8.96 -2.80 2.93
CA THR A 41 7.78 -3.22 3.68
C THR A 41 6.78 -3.96 2.79
N GLN A 42 5.95 -4.79 3.43
CA GLN A 42 4.94 -5.60 2.75
C GLN A 42 3.59 -4.90 2.75
N TYR A 43 2.86 -5.05 1.64
CA TYR A 43 1.47 -4.63 1.50
C TYR A 43 0.64 -5.78 0.92
N LEU A 44 -0.62 -5.87 1.29
CA LEU A 44 -1.60 -6.77 0.68
C LEU A 44 -2.40 -6.00 -0.36
N PHE A 45 -2.28 -6.39 -1.62
CA PHE A 45 -3.10 -5.87 -2.71
C PHE A 45 -4.19 -6.88 -3.09
N THR A 46 -5.44 -6.51 -2.88
CA THR A 46 -6.61 -7.36 -3.15
C THR A 46 -7.77 -6.52 -3.64
N ASP A 47 -8.52 -7.00 -4.64
CA ASP A 47 -9.71 -6.33 -5.17
C ASP A 47 -9.51 -4.83 -5.53
N GLY A 48 -8.33 -4.46 -6.02
CA GLY A 48 -8.01 -3.06 -6.34
C GLY A 48 -7.80 -2.16 -5.11
N GLN A 49 -7.60 -2.74 -3.94
CA GLN A 49 -7.36 -2.04 -2.69
C GLN A 49 -6.01 -2.45 -2.10
N LEU A 50 -5.28 -1.46 -1.59
CA LEU A 50 -3.99 -1.66 -0.95
C LEU A 50 -4.16 -1.64 0.57
N HIS A 51 -3.60 -2.63 1.25
CA HIS A 51 -3.63 -2.73 2.70
C HIS A 51 -2.20 -2.85 3.24
N GLU A 52 -1.90 -2.14 4.31
CA GLU A 52 -0.64 -2.33 5.05
C GLU A 52 -0.79 -3.47 6.05
N PHE A 53 0.33 -4.15 6.33
CA PHE A 53 0.39 -5.11 7.43
C PHE A 53 0.76 -4.39 8.71
N ASN A 54 -0.13 -4.45 9.69
CA ASN A 54 0.15 -4.08 11.06
C ASN A 54 0.34 -5.32 11.92
N TRP A 55 1.16 -5.20 12.96
CA TRP A 55 1.50 -6.29 13.85
C TRP A 55 1.30 -5.86 15.29
N PHE A 56 0.71 -6.75 16.09
CA PHE A 56 0.53 -6.56 17.51
C PHE A 56 0.88 -7.84 18.26
N LYS A 57 1.56 -7.69 19.40
CA LYS A 57 1.88 -8.79 20.31
C LYS A 57 1.75 -8.31 21.76
N GLU A 58 0.88 -8.99 22.48
CA GLU A 58 0.77 -8.85 23.93
C GLU A 58 1.88 -9.66 24.62
N ARG A 59 2.38 -9.18 25.78
CA ARG A 59 3.57 -9.75 26.43
C ARG A 59 3.43 -11.23 26.80
N TYR A 60 2.22 -11.67 27.11
CA TYR A 60 1.90 -13.04 27.54
C TYR A 60 0.70 -13.62 26.76
N GLY A 61 0.76 -13.52 25.42
CA GLY A 61 -0.26 -14.09 24.53
C GLY A 61 0.16 -15.45 23.94
N SER A 62 -0.83 -16.30 23.65
CA SER A 62 -0.67 -17.49 22.79
C SER A 62 -1.99 -17.76 22.04
N TRP A 63 -1.91 -18.45 20.90
CA TRP A 63 -3.09 -18.85 20.14
C TRP A 63 -3.34 -20.35 20.22
N PHE A 64 -4.59 -20.73 20.44
CA PHE A 64 -5.06 -22.10 20.28
C PHE A 64 -5.65 -22.23 18.87
N LEU A 65 -4.93 -22.91 17.98
CA LEU A 65 -5.27 -23.11 16.58
C LEU A 65 -5.67 -24.58 16.36
N GLY A 66 -6.93 -24.89 16.67
CA GLY A 66 -7.39 -26.29 16.69
C GLY A 66 -6.66 -27.09 17.77
N ASP A 67 -5.88 -28.07 17.36
CA ASP A 67 -5.03 -28.93 18.19
C ASP A 67 -3.58 -28.44 18.33
N TYR A 68 -3.24 -27.30 17.71
CA TYR A 68 -1.92 -26.68 17.80
C TYR A 68 -1.92 -25.47 18.73
N VAL A 69 -0.88 -25.31 19.55
CA VAL A 69 -0.65 -24.10 20.35
C VAL A 69 0.47 -23.28 19.72
N CYS A 70 0.14 -22.06 19.28
CA CYS A 70 1.11 -21.09 18.79
C CYS A 70 1.56 -20.19 19.94
N GLU A 71 2.79 -20.42 20.42
CA GLU A 71 3.38 -19.71 21.57
C GLU A 71 3.68 -18.23 21.30
N ASP A 72 3.82 -17.81 20.04
CA ASP A 72 4.17 -16.43 19.71
C ASP A 72 3.08 -15.43 20.14
N GLY A 73 1.81 -15.84 20.05
CA GLY A 73 0.66 -15.04 20.48
C GLY A 73 0.44 -13.74 19.70
N SER A 74 1.24 -13.47 18.67
CA SER A 74 1.11 -12.26 17.88
C SER A 74 0.01 -12.37 16.84
N VAL A 75 -0.52 -11.22 16.43
CA VAL A 75 -1.55 -11.12 15.41
C VAL A 75 -1.14 -10.07 14.39
N TYR A 76 -1.30 -10.42 13.13
CA TYR A 76 -1.22 -9.50 12.02
C TYR A 76 -2.62 -9.05 11.63
N TYR A 77 -2.76 -7.80 11.23
CA TYR A 77 -4.01 -7.30 10.67
C TYR A 77 -3.72 -6.37 9.48
N CYS A 78 -4.54 -6.50 8.45
CA CYS A 78 -4.47 -5.65 7.27
C CYS A 78 -5.42 -4.47 7.42
N THR A 79 -4.90 -3.25 7.34
CA THR A 79 -5.69 -2.01 7.33
C THR A 79 -5.61 -1.36 5.97
N LEU A 80 -6.73 -0.80 5.52
CA LEU A 80 -6.80 -0.12 4.23
C LEU A 80 -5.89 1.11 4.24
N VAL A 81 -5.06 1.26 3.20
CA VAL A 81 -4.19 2.41 3.00
C VAL A 81 -4.62 3.17 1.76
N ASP A 82 -4.60 4.50 1.82
CA ASP A 82 -4.76 5.30 0.61
C ASP A 82 -3.50 5.16 -0.27
N PRO A 83 -3.62 4.63 -1.50
CA PRO A 83 -2.49 4.43 -2.41
C PRO A 83 -1.68 5.69 -2.67
N ILE A 84 -2.30 6.88 -2.56
CA ILE A 84 -1.61 8.16 -2.77
C ILE A 84 -0.41 8.29 -1.82
N PHE A 85 -0.51 7.85 -0.55
CA PHE A 85 0.63 7.92 0.37
C PHE A 85 1.83 7.11 -0.14
N VAL A 86 1.60 5.92 -0.68
CA VAL A 86 2.66 5.03 -1.19
C VAL A 86 3.23 5.54 -2.52
N LEU A 87 2.41 6.21 -3.33
CA LEU A 87 2.79 6.72 -4.66
C LEU A 87 3.45 8.11 -4.61
N LEU A 88 3.12 8.94 -3.62
CA LEU A 88 3.62 10.31 -3.51
C LEU A 88 5.15 10.43 -3.61
N PRO A 89 5.96 9.64 -2.87
CA PRO A 89 7.42 9.73 -2.97
C PRO A 89 7.95 9.36 -4.36
N LEU A 90 7.29 8.43 -5.06
CA LEU A 90 7.68 8.05 -6.41
C LEU A 90 7.44 9.18 -7.41
N PHE A 91 6.28 9.84 -7.30
CA PHE A 91 5.92 10.95 -8.18
C PHE A 91 6.78 12.18 -7.90
N GLU A 92 7.13 12.44 -6.64
CA GLU A 92 8.06 13.51 -6.29
C GLU A 92 9.47 13.24 -6.85
N ALA A 93 9.99 12.02 -6.70
CA ALA A 93 11.27 11.63 -7.29
C ALA A 93 11.24 11.73 -8.84
N ALA A 94 10.15 11.31 -9.47
CA ALA A 94 10.01 11.32 -10.92
C ALA A 94 9.77 12.73 -11.50
N ARG A 95 9.23 13.67 -10.71
CA ARG A 95 9.00 15.07 -11.10
C ARG A 95 10.28 15.75 -11.59
N MET A 96 11.45 15.34 -11.09
CA MET A 96 12.75 15.94 -11.42
C MET A 96 12.77 17.47 -11.26
N SER A 97 12.07 17.99 -10.25
CA SER A 97 12.16 19.41 -9.91
C SER A 97 13.51 19.71 -9.27
N ASN A 98 14.06 20.88 -9.59
CA ASN A 98 15.28 21.43 -8.99
C ASN A 98 14.97 22.62 -8.05
N GLY A 99 13.71 22.80 -7.67
CA GLY A 99 13.22 23.92 -6.87
C GLY A 99 13.07 25.25 -7.63
N LYS A 100 13.52 25.35 -8.89
CA LYS A 100 13.37 26.53 -9.75
C LYS A 100 12.28 26.36 -10.80
N ASP A 101 12.02 25.12 -11.22
CA ASP A 101 10.94 24.77 -12.12
C ASP A 101 9.94 23.80 -11.46
N LEU A 102 8.74 23.74 -12.04
CA LEU A 102 7.65 22.87 -11.58
C LEU A 102 7.91 21.38 -11.85
N GLY A 103 9.01 21.01 -12.50
CA GLY A 103 9.33 19.66 -12.92
C GLY A 103 8.68 19.24 -14.25
N LYS A 104 8.90 17.96 -14.58
CA LYS A 104 8.54 17.35 -15.87
C LYS A 104 7.29 16.48 -15.76
N PHE A 105 6.58 16.39 -16.88
CA PHE A 105 5.52 15.40 -17.09
C PHE A 105 6.14 14.07 -17.47
N ARG A 106 5.67 12.98 -16.86
CA ARG A 106 6.12 11.61 -17.14
C ARG A 106 4.96 10.65 -17.23
N GLN A 107 5.18 9.53 -17.92
CA GLN A 107 4.18 8.49 -18.06
C GLN A 107 4.12 7.62 -16.80
N LEU A 108 2.96 7.02 -16.54
CA LEU A 108 2.73 6.25 -15.33
C LEU A 108 3.60 4.99 -15.25
N ASP A 109 3.81 4.33 -16.39
CA ASP A 109 4.69 3.17 -16.54
C ASP A 109 6.15 3.51 -16.19
N GLU A 110 6.65 4.66 -16.66
CA GLU A 110 7.97 5.16 -16.31
C GLU A 110 8.10 5.47 -14.81
N ILE A 111 7.07 6.07 -14.19
CA ILE A 111 7.10 6.45 -12.77
C ILE A 111 7.07 5.21 -11.86
N LEU A 112 6.30 4.18 -12.24
CA LEU A 112 6.14 2.95 -11.43
C LEU A 112 7.23 1.91 -11.70
N TYR A 113 8.15 2.17 -12.63
CA TYR A 113 9.30 1.31 -12.87
C TYR A 113 10.42 1.63 -11.87
N ILE A 114 10.38 0.96 -10.71
CA ILE A 114 11.37 1.09 -9.65
C ILE A 114 12.26 -0.17 -9.63
N GLU A 115 13.56 0.03 -9.87
CA GLU A 115 14.54 -1.05 -9.82
C GLU A 115 14.54 -1.74 -8.44
N GLY A 116 14.52 -3.07 -8.43
CA GLY A 116 14.43 -3.88 -7.20
C GLY A 116 13.02 -4.04 -6.62
N TYR A 117 12.03 -3.25 -7.08
CA TYR A 117 10.66 -3.27 -6.53
C TYR A 117 9.60 -3.48 -7.63
N PRO A 118 9.47 -4.69 -8.20
CA PRO A 118 8.47 -5.00 -9.22
C PRO A 118 7.02 -4.91 -8.71
N GLY A 119 6.82 -4.86 -7.39
CA GLY A 119 5.52 -4.72 -6.75
C GLY A 119 4.73 -3.49 -7.24
N TYR A 120 5.40 -2.38 -7.55
CA TYR A 120 4.74 -1.14 -8.00
C TYR A 120 3.97 -1.29 -9.31
N GLN A 121 4.37 -2.22 -10.19
CA GLN A 121 3.66 -2.48 -11.45
C GLN A 121 2.25 -3.03 -11.22
N HIS A 122 2.01 -3.72 -10.10
CA HIS A 122 0.67 -4.21 -9.74
C HIS A 122 -0.28 -3.05 -9.37
N LEU A 123 0.25 -1.89 -8.98
CA LEU A 123 -0.53 -0.71 -8.64
C LEU A 123 -0.95 0.11 -9.86
N MET A 124 -0.52 -0.25 -11.08
CA MET A 124 -0.83 0.47 -12.32
C MET A 124 -2.34 0.69 -12.50
N SER A 125 -3.15 -0.33 -12.15
CA SER A 125 -4.61 -0.31 -12.29
C SER A 125 -5.31 0.75 -11.45
N ILE A 126 -4.71 1.14 -10.32
CA ILE A 126 -5.28 2.11 -9.38
C ILE A 126 -4.55 3.45 -9.42
N ALA A 127 -3.24 3.44 -9.74
CA ALA A 127 -2.39 4.61 -9.63
C ALA A 127 -2.89 5.78 -10.50
N GLY A 128 -3.31 5.51 -11.75
CA GLY A 128 -3.82 6.57 -12.63
C GLY A 128 -5.00 7.34 -12.03
N LYS A 129 -6.01 6.63 -11.49
CA LYS A 129 -7.21 7.24 -10.91
C LYS A 129 -6.90 8.04 -9.64
N HIS A 130 -6.06 7.48 -8.77
CA HIS A 130 -5.71 8.13 -7.51
C HIS A 130 -4.81 9.35 -7.74
N MET A 131 -3.84 9.25 -8.66
CA MET A 131 -2.87 10.32 -8.88
C MET A 131 -3.44 11.51 -9.67
N GLU A 132 -4.55 11.35 -10.40
CA GLU A 132 -5.30 12.49 -10.95
C GLU A 132 -5.74 13.53 -9.88
N LEU A 133 -5.91 13.09 -8.62
CA LEU A 133 -6.29 13.96 -7.51
C LEU A 133 -5.16 14.89 -7.06
N VAL A 134 -3.90 14.46 -7.21
CA VAL A 134 -2.72 15.16 -6.68
C VAL A 134 -1.72 15.61 -7.77
N CYS A 135 -1.96 15.23 -9.03
CA CYS A 135 -1.14 15.61 -10.17
C CYS A 135 -1.88 16.52 -11.16
N GLU A 136 -1.13 17.33 -11.91
CA GLU A 136 -1.55 17.83 -13.20
C GLU A 136 -1.41 16.72 -14.24
N VAL A 137 -2.44 16.53 -15.06
CA VAL A 137 -2.48 15.48 -16.08
C VAL A 137 -2.64 16.12 -17.45
N LYS A 138 -1.77 15.71 -18.37
CA LYS A 138 -1.84 16.08 -19.79
C LYS A 138 -2.03 14.83 -20.62
N GLU A 139 -2.87 14.91 -21.63
CA GLU A 139 -3.13 13.81 -22.53
C GLU A 139 -2.68 14.17 -23.94
N VAL A 140 -1.81 13.33 -24.51
CA VAL A 140 -1.31 13.47 -25.88
C VAL A 140 -1.35 12.11 -26.53
N ALA A 141 -1.96 12.00 -27.70
CA ALA A 141 -2.08 10.74 -28.46
C ALA A 141 -2.61 9.56 -27.61
N ASN A 142 -3.65 9.79 -26.79
CA ASN A 142 -4.26 8.79 -25.90
C ASN A 142 -3.31 8.25 -24.82
N MET A 143 -2.22 8.95 -24.53
CA MET A 143 -1.30 8.68 -23.42
C MET A 143 -1.40 9.79 -22.39
N LYS A 144 -1.56 9.41 -21.11
CA LYS A 144 -1.59 10.34 -19.99
C LYS A 144 -0.19 10.53 -19.41
N PHE A 145 0.16 11.79 -19.20
CA PHE A 145 1.39 12.20 -18.54
C PHE A 145 1.04 12.96 -17.27
N PHE A 146 1.75 12.64 -16.20
CA PHE A 146 1.50 13.15 -14.86
C PHE A 146 2.67 14.02 -14.41
N ARG A 147 2.35 15.08 -13.67
CA ARG A 147 3.32 15.88 -12.92
C ARG A 147 2.70 16.22 -11.57
N LEU A 148 3.44 15.99 -10.48
CA LEU A 148 2.92 16.31 -9.14
C LEU A 148 2.66 17.81 -8.99
N ASP A 149 1.55 18.14 -8.32
CA ASP A 149 1.12 19.52 -8.07
C ASP A 149 1.03 19.74 -6.55
N ASP A 150 1.89 20.60 -6.01
CA ASP A 150 2.01 20.83 -4.57
C ASP A 150 0.72 21.39 -3.96
N SER A 151 -0.02 22.23 -4.72
CA SER A 151 -1.28 22.79 -4.24
C SER A 151 -2.33 21.69 -4.12
N LYS A 152 -2.43 20.78 -5.11
CA LYS A 152 -3.37 19.66 -5.05
C LYS A 152 -3.00 18.68 -3.93
N VAL A 153 -1.71 18.38 -3.76
CA VAL A 153 -1.21 17.54 -2.65
C VAL A 153 -1.61 18.14 -1.31
N LEU A 154 -1.38 19.43 -1.10
CA LEU A 154 -1.75 20.12 0.15
C LEU A 154 -3.27 20.10 0.37
N THR A 155 -4.07 20.39 -0.64
CA THR A 155 -5.53 20.30 -0.53
C THR A 155 -5.98 18.89 -0.16
N TRP A 156 -5.43 17.86 -0.81
CA TRP A 156 -5.74 16.46 -0.49
C TRP A 156 -5.35 16.09 0.95
N MET A 157 -4.16 16.50 1.42
CA MET A 157 -3.73 16.27 2.79
C MET A 157 -4.66 16.96 3.81
N CYS A 158 -5.07 18.21 3.54
CA CYS A 158 -6.04 18.92 4.39
C CYS A 158 -7.37 18.16 4.49
N CYS A 159 -7.88 17.63 3.37
CA CYS A 159 -9.08 16.80 3.38
C CYS A 159 -8.90 15.54 4.23
N LYS A 160 -7.75 14.85 4.12
CA LYS A 160 -7.45 13.66 4.93
C LYS A 160 -7.42 13.96 6.43
N VAL A 161 -6.76 15.04 6.84
CA VAL A 161 -6.71 15.47 8.25
C VAL A 161 -8.12 15.77 8.76
N HIS A 162 -8.93 16.47 7.95
CA HIS A 162 -10.31 16.76 8.32
C HIS A 162 -11.15 15.50 8.48
N SER A 163 -11.05 14.53 7.55
CA SER A 163 -11.76 13.25 7.66
C SER A 163 -11.39 12.47 8.92
N ILE A 164 -10.11 12.45 9.31
CA ILE A 164 -9.66 11.78 10.55
C ILE A 164 -10.25 12.47 11.78
N LYS A 165 -10.30 13.81 11.77
CA LYS A 165 -10.89 14.59 12.87
C LYS A 165 -12.36 14.27 13.07
N GLU A 166 -13.14 14.15 12.00
CA GLU A 166 -14.57 13.80 12.08
C GLU A 166 -14.81 12.36 12.57
N LEU A 167 -13.87 11.45 12.31
CA LEU A 167 -13.95 10.05 12.75
C LEU A 167 -13.55 9.84 14.21
N SER A 168 -12.80 10.77 14.80
CA SER A 168 -12.39 10.70 16.21
C SER A 168 -13.38 11.52 17.05
N PRO A 169 -14.34 10.89 17.75
CA PRO A 169 -15.16 11.63 18.70
C PRO A 169 -14.25 12.19 19.81
N ASN A 170 -14.37 13.49 20.06
CA ASN A 170 -13.76 14.16 21.23
C ASN A 170 -14.21 13.50 22.53
#